data_AF-A0A2M9R6E4-F1
#
_entry.id   AF-A0A2M9R6E4-F1
#
_cell.length_a   1.000
_cell.length_b   1.000
_cell.length_c   1.000
_cell.angle_alpha   90.00
_cell.angle_beta   90.00
_cell.angle_gamma   90.00
#
_symmetry.space_group_name_H-M   'P 1'
#
loop_
_entity.id
_entity.type
_entity.pdbx_description
1 polymer ?
#
loop_
_entity_poly.entity_id
_entity_poly.type
_entity_poly.pdbx_seq_one_letter_code
_entity_poly.pdbx_strand_id
1 'polypeptide(L)'
;MQKTSKTLNSIKEFWLDFFSAYYRRLKKNADYETPYSILLYMGFVQGNCFNSIFVILLHLFSVKLNKWILVAPMVGFVVINCYIFYYKFNESQRKAAIDRKPHYKRIVYDLFDFLSVVLFFIVLYILSKYR
;
A
#
# COMPACT_ATOMS: atom_id res chain seq x y z
N MET A 1 26.99 -7.49 3.90
CA MET A 1 25.66 -6.96 4.28
C MET A 1 25.52 -5.55 3.76
N GLN A 2 24.72 -5.35 2.71
CA GLN A 2 24.52 -4.04 2.08
C GLN A 2 23.74 -3.13 3.04
N LYS A 3 24.27 -1.94 3.33
CA LYS A 3 23.72 -0.98 4.28
C LYS A 3 22.44 -0.38 3.67
N THR A 4 21.29 -0.98 3.93
CA THR A 4 19.99 -0.46 3.48
C THR A 4 19.83 0.98 3.98
N SER A 5 19.44 1.90 3.11
CA SER A 5 19.31 3.31 3.50
C SER A 5 18.27 3.46 4.63
N LYS A 6 18.50 4.39 5.56
CA LYS A 6 17.60 4.66 6.70
C LYS A 6 16.15 4.85 6.22
N THR A 7 15.97 5.54 5.09
CA THR A 7 14.66 5.78 4.45
C THR A 7 13.96 4.50 4.01
N LEU A 8 14.67 3.57 3.38
CA LEU A 8 14.10 2.29 2.94
C LEU A 8 13.64 1.44 4.14
N ASN A 9 14.40 1.46 5.23
CA ASN A 9 14.00 0.79 6.46
C ASN A 9 12.75 1.42 7.07
N SER A 10 12.67 2.76 7.12
CA SER A 10 11.48 3.45 7.62
C SER A 10 10.23 3.19 6.78
N ILE A 11 10.34 3.16 5.44
CA ILE A 11 9.23 2.81 4.55
C ILE A 11 8.77 1.37 4.81
N LYS A 12 9.71 0.43 4.91
CA LYS A 12 9.40 -0.97 5.22
C LYS A 12 8.69 -1.10 6.57
N GLU A 13 9.20 -0.41 7.60
CA GLU A 13 8.61 -0.42 8.94
C GLU A 13 7.20 0.16 8.94
N PHE A 14 6.99 1.27 8.22
CA PHE A 14 5.67 1.87 8.07
C PHE A 14 4.66 0.88 7.47
N TRP A 15 5.02 0.17 6.39
CA TRP A 15 4.11 -0.81 5.76
C TRP A 15 3.85 -2.04 6.63
N LEU A 16 4.85 -2.50 7.40
CA LEU A 16 4.63 -3.57 8.37
C LEU A 16 3.73 -3.13 9.53
N ASP A 17 3.88 -1.89 9.99
CA ASP A 17 3.01 -1.31 11.00
C ASP A 17 1.58 -1.14 10.47
N PHE A 18 1.43 -0.64 9.24
CA PHE A 18 0.15 -0.51 8.54
C PHE A 18 -0.53 -1.88 8.44
N PHE A 19 0.19 -2.90 7.96
CA PHE A 19 -0.30 -4.28 7.89
C PHE A 19 -0.80 -4.76 9.26
N SER A 20 0.01 -4.64 10.31
CA SER A 20 -0.38 -5.10 11.66
C SER A 20 -1.57 -4.33 12.23
N ALA A 21 -1.61 -3.01 12.06
CA ALA A 21 -2.70 -2.17 12.57
C ALA A 21 -4.06 -2.60 11.98
N TYR A 22 -4.10 -2.85 10.67
CA TYR A 22 -5.30 -3.29 9.99
C TYR A 22 -5.62 -4.76 10.26
N TYR A 23 -4.63 -5.65 10.34
CA TYR A 23 -4.84 -7.05 10.69
C TYR A 23 -5.47 -7.20 12.08
N ARG A 24 -4.96 -6.49 13.09
CA ARG A 24 -5.53 -6.46 14.44
C ARG A 24 -6.98 -5.95 14.46
N ARG A 25 -7.30 -4.96 13.63
CA ARG A 25 -8.66 -4.42 13.49
C ARG A 25 -9.60 -5.46 12.86
N LEU A 26 -9.19 -6.08 11.76
CA LEU A 26 -10.00 -7.10 11.10
C LEU A 26 -10.24 -8.27 12.04
N LYS A 27 -9.19 -8.80 12.69
CA LYS A 27 -9.35 -9.90 13.64
C LYS A 27 -10.32 -9.55 14.77
N LYS A 28 -10.26 -8.33 15.32
CA LYS A 28 -11.23 -7.88 16.35
C LYS A 28 -12.69 -7.88 15.89
N ASN A 29 -12.94 -7.62 14.61
CA ASN A 29 -14.29 -7.41 14.07
C ASN A 29 -14.79 -8.58 13.19
N ALA A 30 -13.89 -9.47 12.78
CA ALA A 30 -14.09 -10.56 11.83
C ALA A 30 -12.95 -11.58 11.99
N ASP A 31 -13.11 -12.52 12.93
CA ASP A 31 -12.08 -13.51 13.27
C ASP A 31 -11.70 -14.47 12.13
N TYR A 32 -12.54 -14.59 11.09
CA TYR A 32 -12.29 -15.41 9.91
C TYR A 32 -11.34 -14.76 8.89
N GLU A 33 -11.02 -13.47 9.05
CA GLU A 33 -10.20 -12.73 8.08
C GLU A 33 -8.74 -13.20 8.09
N THR A 34 -8.21 -13.39 6.87
CA THR A 34 -6.84 -13.86 6.67
C THR A 34 -5.89 -12.70 6.37
N PRO A 35 -4.56 -12.90 6.52
CA PRO A 35 -3.58 -11.89 6.08
C PRO A 35 -3.75 -11.42 4.63
N TYR A 36 -4.34 -12.24 3.74
CA TYR A 36 -4.56 -11.89 2.34
C TYR A 36 -5.39 -10.62 2.17
N SER A 37 -6.47 -10.45 2.93
CA SER A 37 -7.35 -9.27 2.83
C SER A 37 -6.57 -7.98 3.11
N ILE A 38 -5.63 -8.02 4.06
CA ILE A 38 -4.76 -6.88 4.37
C ILE A 38 -3.68 -6.68 3.32
N LEU A 39 -3.10 -7.75 2.77
CA LEU A 39 -2.11 -7.63 1.69
C LEU A 39 -2.73 -7.04 0.42
N LEU A 40 -3.98 -7.43 0.11
CA LEU A 40 -4.78 -6.86 -0.97
C LEU A 40 -5.02 -5.36 -0.77
N TYR A 41 -5.52 -5.00 0.42
CA TYR A 41 -5.80 -3.62 0.77
C TYR A 41 -4.53 -2.76 0.81
N MET A 42 -3.44 -3.28 1.35
CA MET A 42 -2.13 -2.61 1.32
C MET A 42 -1.66 -2.37 -0.12
N GLY A 43 -1.85 -3.34 -1.02
CA GLY A 43 -1.55 -3.18 -2.44
C GLY A 43 -2.40 -2.11 -3.13
N PHE A 44 -3.67 -1.99 -2.75
CA PHE A 44 -4.55 -0.89 -3.20
C PHE A 44 -4.03 0.47 -2.75
N VAL A 45 -3.71 0.65 -1.46
CA VAL A 45 -3.19 1.93 -0.92
C VAL A 45 -1.85 2.30 -1.56
N GLN A 46 -0.92 1.34 -1.66
CA GLN A 46 0.35 1.53 -2.37
C GLN A 46 0.13 1.92 -3.84
N GLY A 47 -0.82 1.26 -4.51
CA GLY A 47 -1.22 1.57 -5.87
C GLY A 47 -1.75 2.99 -6.04
N ASN A 48 -2.59 3.49 -5.12
CA ASN A 48 -3.06 4.88 -5.13
C ASN A 48 -1.91 5.88 -4.98
N CYS A 49 -0.99 5.63 -4.04
CA CYS A 49 0.19 6.47 -3.85
C CYS A 49 1.05 6.50 -5.11
N PHE A 50 1.32 5.34 -5.72
CA PHE A 50 2.10 5.25 -6.95
C PHE A 50 1.39 5.94 -8.12
N ASN A 51 0.10 5.67 -8.31
CA ASN A 51 -0.69 6.26 -9.38
C ASN A 51 -0.78 7.78 -9.29
N SER A 52 -0.81 8.35 -8.08
CA SER A 52 -0.81 9.81 -7.88
C SER A 52 0.40 10.48 -8.54
N ILE A 53 1.54 9.81 -8.62
CA ILE A 53 2.75 10.31 -9.29
C ILE A 53 2.82 9.83 -10.73
N PHE A 54 2.57 8.53 -10.95
CA PHE A 54 2.71 7.88 -12.24
C PHE A 54 1.79 8.48 -13.31
N VAL A 55 0.57 8.83 -12.95
CA VAL A 55 -0.38 9.44 -13.89
C VAL A 55 0.06 10.84 -14.33
N ILE A 56 0.68 11.61 -13.44
CA ILE A 56 1.29 12.91 -13.79
C ILE A 56 2.40 12.69 -14.82
N LEU A 57 3.29 11.71 -14.58
CA LEU A 57 4.36 11.37 -15.53
C LEU A 57 3.79 10.95 -16.89
N LEU A 58 2.77 10.09 -16.93
CA LEU A 58 2.13 9.68 -18.17
C LEU A 58 1.51 10.86 -18.93
N HIS A 59 0.93 11.82 -18.22
CA HIS A 59 0.39 13.03 -18.83
C HIS A 59 1.47 13.89 -19.51
N LEU A 60 2.67 13.99 -18.91
CA LEU A 60 3.82 14.70 -19.51
C LEU A 60 4.24 14.11 -20.86
N PHE A 61 4.01 12.81 -21.08
CA PHE A 61 4.29 12.12 -22.35
C PHE A 61 3.04 11.98 -23.23
N SER A 62 1.96 12.71 -22.93
CA SER A 62 0.69 12.67 -23.67
C SER A 62 0.08 11.27 -23.81
N VAL A 63 0.36 10.37 -22.85
CA VAL A 63 -0.17 9.01 -22.87
C VAL A 63 -1.65 9.03 -22.49
N LYS A 64 -2.49 8.44 -23.35
CA LYS A 64 -3.93 8.29 -23.06
C LYS A 64 -4.15 7.27 -21.94
N LEU A 65 -4.59 7.77 -20.79
CA LEU A 65 -4.97 6.94 -19.65
C LEU A 65 -6.13 6.00 -20.02
N ASN A 66 -6.05 4.77 -19.51
CA ASN A 66 -7.11 3.79 -19.56
C ASN A 66 -7.24 3.10 -18.19
N LYS A 67 -8.34 2.40 -17.95
CA LYS A 67 -8.60 1.73 -16.66
C LYS A 67 -7.53 0.71 -16.28
N TRP A 68 -6.95 0.01 -17.25
CA TRP A 68 -5.95 -1.03 -17.00
C TRP A 68 -4.62 -0.43 -16.55
N ILE A 69 -4.23 0.72 -17.06
CA ILE A 69 -3.04 1.48 -16.62
C ILE A 69 -3.17 1.88 -15.15
N LEU A 70 -4.38 2.20 -14.68
CA LEU A 70 -4.62 2.58 -13.29
C LEU A 70 -4.70 1.36 -12.36
N VAL A 71 -5.26 0.24 -12.84
CA VAL A 71 -5.40 -0.99 -12.05
C VAL A 71 -4.09 -1.78 -11.96
N ALA A 72 -3.26 -1.76 -13.00
CA ALA A 72 -2.04 -2.57 -13.07
C ALA A 72 -1.07 -2.33 -11.90
N PRO A 73 -0.79 -1.08 -11.45
CA PRO A 73 0.05 -0.85 -10.28
C PRO A 73 -0.52 -1.44 -9.00
N MET A 74 -1.84 -1.36 -8.79
CA MET A 74 -2.49 -1.97 -7.62
C MET A 74 -2.27 -3.48 -7.60
N VAL A 75 -2.52 -4.14 -8.73
CA VAL A 75 -2.28 -5.59 -8.89
C VAL A 75 -0.81 -5.92 -8.69
N GLY A 76 0.11 -5.12 -9.24
CA GLY A 76 1.54 -5.28 -9.08
C GLY A 76 1.96 -5.26 -7.60
N PHE A 77 1.49 -4.27 -6.84
CA PHE A 77 1.78 -4.19 -5.41
C PHE A 77 1.16 -5.36 -4.61
N VAL A 78 -0.05 -5.80 -4.96
CA VAL A 78 -0.65 -7.00 -4.36
C VAL A 78 0.25 -8.22 -4.57
N VAL A 79 0.69 -8.47 -5.80
CA VAL A 79 1.56 -9.61 -6.13
C VAL A 79 2.88 -9.50 -5.35
N ILE A 80 3.48 -8.31 -5.28
CA ILE A 80 4.71 -8.07 -4.51
C ILE A 80 4.49 -8.35 -3.02
N ASN A 81 3.40 -7.86 -2.44
CA ASN A 81 3.09 -8.04 -1.02
C ASN A 81 2.86 -9.52 -0.67
N CYS A 82 2.07 -10.22 -1.48
CA CYS A 82 1.83 -11.65 -1.33
C CYS A 82 3.12 -12.46 -1.49
N TYR A 83 3.94 -12.13 -2.49
CA TYR A 83 5.23 -12.78 -2.70
C TYR A 83 6.15 -12.59 -1.49
N ILE A 84 6.31 -11.35 -1.01
CA ILE A 84 7.15 -11.07 0.15
C ILE A 84 6.64 -11.80 1.39
N PHE A 85 5.32 -11.76 1.65
CA PHE A 85 4.77 -12.32 2.87
C PHE A 85 4.75 -13.86 2.89
N TYR A 86 4.38 -14.50 1.78
CA TYR A 86 4.22 -15.96 1.76
C TYR A 86 5.47 -16.72 1.29
N TYR A 87 6.23 -16.15 0.36
CA TYR A 87 7.40 -16.84 -0.23
C TYR A 87 8.73 -16.37 0.35
N LYS A 88 8.86 -15.08 0.68
CA LYS A 88 10.13 -14.54 1.21
C LYS A 88 10.21 -14.60 2.73
N PHE A 89 9.11 -14.36 3.45
CA PHE A 89 9.12 -14.46 4.90
C PHE A 89 8.98 -15.92 5.34
N ASN A 90 9.82 -16.32 6.29
CA ASN A 90 9.61 -17.57 7.01
C ASN A 90 8.47 -17.43 8.04
N GLU A 91 8.09 -18.53 8.68
CA GLU A 91 6.96 -18.55 9.62
C GLU A 91 7.14 -17.58 10.80
N SER A 92 8.36 -17.51 11.37
CA SER A 92 8.64 -16.59 12.47
C SER A 92 8.57 -15.12 12.05
N GLN A 93 9.01 -14.78 10.84
CA GLN A 93 8.90 -13.43 10.28
C GLN A 93 7.45 -13.04 9.99
N ARG A 94 6.64 -13.97 9.46
CA ARG A 94 5.19 -13.74 9.26
C ARG A 94 4.49 -13.49 10.60
N LYS A 95 4.77 -14.32 11.61
CA LYS A 95 4.22 -14.15 12.95
C LYS A 95 4.66 -12.83 13.57
N ALA A 96 5.94 -12.47 13.42
CA ALA A 96 6.46 -11.18 13.87
C ALA A 96 5.80 -9.98 13.18
N ALA A 97 5.46 -10.08 11.89
CA ALA A 97 4.72 -9.03 11.18
C ALA A 97 3.28 -8.89 11.67
N ILE A 98 2.61 -10.02 11.95
CA ILE A 98 1.25 -10.07 12.50
C ILE A 98 1.20 -9.51 13.93
N ASP A 99 2.12 -9.94 14.79
CA ASP A 99 2.15 -9.59 16.21
C ASP A 99 2.84 -8.25 16.47
N ARG A 100 3.39 -7.61 15.42
CA ARG A 100 4.05 -6.31 15.50
C ARG A 100 3.16 -5.27 16.19
N LYS A 101 3.71 -4.46 17.08
CA LYS A 101 3.00 -3.31 17.66
C LYS A 101 3.23 -2.09 16.74
N PRO A 102 2.19 -1.52 16.11
CA PRO A 102 2.35 -0.35 15.25
C PRO A 102 2.95 0.83 16.02
N HIS A 103 3.84 1.59 15.40
CA HIS A 103 4.48 2.74 16.02
C HIS A 103 3.48 3.88 16.28
N TYR A 104 2.57 4.13 15.34
CA TYR A 104 1.57 5.19 15.43
C TYR A 104 0.21 4.65 15.89
N LYS A 105 -0.67 5.56 16.33
CA LYS A 105 -2.07 5.23 16.59
C LYS A 105 -2.79 4.88 15.29
N ARG A 106 -3.80 4.00 15.38
CA ARG A 106 -4.62 3.55 14.24
C ARG A 106 -5.09 4.69 13.34
N ILE A 107 -5.54 5.80 13.95
CA ILE A 107 -6.07 6.97 13.24
C ILE A 107 -5.08 7.56 12.24
N VAL A 108 -3.77 7.42 12.47
CA VAL A 108 -2.74 7.89 11.55
C VAL A 108 -2.74 7.07 10.27
N TYR A 109 -2.89 5.75 10.38
CA TYR A 109 -2.98 4.86 9.22
C TYR A 109 -4.33 5.00 8.49
N ASP A 110 -5.43 5.14 9.24
CA ASP A 110 -6.76 5.42 8.66
C ASP A 110 -6.75 6.75 7.88
N LEU A 111 -6.11 7.80 8.44
CA LEU A 111 -5.95 9.09 7.77
C LEU A 111 -5.05 8.98 6.54
N PHE A 112 -3.95 8.23 6.63
CA PHE A 112 -3.05 8.01 5.51
C PHE A 112 -3.75 7.31 4.34
N ASP A 113 -4.54 6.26 4.62
CA ASP A 113 -5.37 5.59 3.61
C ASP A 113 -6.33 6.59 2.94
N PHE A 114 -7.11 7.31 3.73
CA PHE A 114 -8.04 8.32 3.22
C PHE A 114 -7.33 9.35 2.33
N LEU A 115 -6.19 9.88 2.78
CA LEU A 115 -5.39 10.82 2.01
C LEU A 115 -4.83 10.21 0.73
N SER A 116 -4.49 8.93 0.70
CA SER A 116 -4.00 8.25 -0.51
C SER A 116 -5.05 8.26 -1.63
N VAL A 117 -6.31 8.04 -1.27
CA VAL A 117 -7.45 8.04 -2.20
C VAL A 117 -7.76 9.47 -2.64
N VAL A 118 -7.88 10.39 -1.69
CA VAL A 118 -8.16 11.81 -1.96
C VAL A 118 -7.11 12.42 -2.88
N LEU A 119 -5.82 12.17 -2.62
CA LEU A 119 -4.73 12.65 -3.45
C LEU A 119 -4.85 12.14 -4.88
N PHE A 120 -5.12 10.84 -5.06
CA PHE A 120 -5.25 10.26 -6.38
C PHE A 120 -6.43 10.86 -7.18
N PHE A 121 -7.58 11.06 -6.53
CA PHE A 121 -8.72 11.73 -7.15
C PHE A 121 -8.43 13.19 -7.51
N ILE A 122 -7.72 13.93 -6.64
CA ILE A 122 -7.30 15.31 -6.93
C ILE A 122 -6.40 15.34 -8.17
N VAL A 123 -5.44 14.41 -8.27
CA VAL A 123 -4.56 14.31 -9.45
C VAL A 123 -5.36 14.04 -10.72
N LEU A 124 -6.28 13.08 -10.70
CA LEU A 124 -7.15 12.80 -11.85
C LEU A 124 -8.02 14.01 -12.23
N TYR A 125 -8.59 14.69 -11.24
CA TYR A 125 -9.41 15.88 -11.46
C TYR A 125 -8.60 17.02 -12.10
N ILE A 126 -7.41 17.32 -11.55
CA ILE A 126 -6.52 18.34 -12.11
C ILE A 126 -6.18 17.99 -13.56
N LEU A 127 -5.68 16.78 -13.82
CA LEU A 127 -5.29 16.38 -15.18
C LEU A 127 -6.45 16.30 -16.16
N SER A 128 -7.69 16.11 -15.68
CA SER A 128 -8.89 16.21 -16.52
C SER A 128 -9.18 17.62 -17.02
N LYS A 129 -8.74 18.66 -16.29
CA LYS A 129 -8.90 20.07 -16.68
C LYS A 129 -7.81 20.57 -17.62
N TYR A 130 -6.62 19.97 -17.58
CA TYR A 130 -5.46 20.35 -18.38
C TYR A 130 -5.28 19.48 -19.64
N ARG A 131 -6.29 18.71 -20.00
CA ARG A 131 -6.33 17.89 -21.21
C ARG A 131 -7.20 18.55 -22.28
#